data_AF-A0A9W4P6B8-F1
#
_entry.id   AF-A0A9W4P6B8-F1
#
_cell.length_a   1.000
_cell.length_b   1.000
_cell.length_c   1.000
_cell.angle_alpha   90.00
_cell.angle_beta   90.00
_cell.angle_gamma   90.00
#
_symmetry.space_group_name_H-M   'P 1'
#
loop_
_entity.id
_entity.type
_entity.pdbx_description
1 polymer ?
#
loop_
_entity_poly.entity_id
_entity_poly.type
_entity_poly.pdbx_seq_one_letter_code
_entity_poly.pdbx_strand_id
1 'polypeptide(L)'
;MTHCGLEVVLPDGSLVRTGMGALPNPKADKNAPPHEQEPNECWQLFNYGFGPHHDGIFSQSNIGIVTKMGVWLMPNPGGSQTYMITFPRDDDLNRIVEIMRPLRVSMILQNVPKLDNLLVSAAMEGACSSYTNSKELMTDAYLDAIAEKLGLGRWNFYGCIYGPPEVREVLWKVIKGAFSQILGTKFYFPEDRPHDKALQTRKNTVVGIPSITELDWVSWLPNGGHLFFAPIAKLTGDDAEAQYELTRRRSEEFGFDFLGAFLVGVREIHHIVCILFDREDPEMRTRAHELIKLLIQEAADRGWVVPIWR
;
A
#
# COMPACT_ATOMS: atom_id res chain seq x y z
N MET A 1 -0.92 -6.57 -13.38
CA MET A 1 -1.81 -7.76 -13.37
C MET A 1 -0.97 -8.92 -12.90
N THR A 2 -1.34 -9.57 -11.80
CA THR A 2 -0.54 -10.61 -11.12
C THR A 2 -1.18 -11.99 -11.14
N HIS A 3 -2.45 -12.09 -11.54
CA HIS A 3 -3.16 -13.36 -11.68
C HIS A 3 -3.20 -13.82 -13.16
N CYS A 4 -3.40 -15.12 -13.37
CA CYS A 4 -3.57 -15.73 -14.69
C CYS A 4 -4.54 -16.92 -14.61
N GLY A 5 -5.78 -16.69 -15.04
CA GLY A 5 -6.85 -17.69 -15.00
C GLY A 5 -7.48 -17.89 -13.62
N LEU A 6 -8.81 -18.07 -13.62
CA LEU A 6 -9.66 -18.29 -12.46
C LEU A 6 -10.54 -19.52 -12.68
N GLU A 7 -10.88 -20.25 -11.62
CA GLU A 7 -12.01 -21.17 -11.57
C GLU A 7 -13.09 -20.55 -10.69
N VAL A 8 -14.33 -20.49 -11.19
CA VAL A 8 -15.43 -19.78 -10.54
C VAL A 8 -16.69 -20.62 -10.60
N VAL A 9 -17.40 -20.71 -9.48
CA VAL A 9 -18.77 -21.22 -9.42
C VAL A 9 -19.73 -20.04 -9.63
N LEU A 10 -20.57 -20.14 -10.66
CA LEU A 10 -21.58 -19.14 -11.01
C LEU A 10 -22.83 -19.26 -10.12
N PRO A 11 -23.74 -18.26 -10.13
CA PRO A 11 -24.93 -18.27 -9.26
C PRO A 11 -25.88 -19.44 -9.48
N ASP A 12 -25.87 -20.05 -10.66
CA ASP A 12 -26.66 -21.26 -10.99
C ASP A 12 -25.97 -22.57 -10.58
N GLY A 13 -24.78 -22.48 -9.96
CA GLY A 13 -23.97 -23.62 -9.54
C GLY A 13 -23.07 -24.19 -10.63
N SER A 14 -23.10 -23.65 -11.86
CA SER A 14 -22.20 -24.09 -12.93
C SER A 14 -20.77 -23.64 -12.67
N LEU A 15 -19.80 -24.43 -13.15
CA LEU A 15 -18.38 -24.13 -13.02
C LEU A 15 -17.84 -23.52 -14.32
N VAL A 16 -17.08 -22.43 -14.22
CA VAL A 16 -16.36 -21.83 -15.34
C VAL A 16 -14.88 -21.68 -15.02
N ARG A 17 -14.02 -21.86 -16.03
CA ARG A 17 -12.60 -21.52 -15.99
C ARG A 17 -12.33 -20.39 -16.97
N THR A 18 -11.62 -19.33 -16.54
CA THR A 18 -11.34 -18.15 -17.36
C THR A 18 -10.03 -18.28 -18.16
N GLY A 19 -9.82 -17.38 -19.12
CA GLY A 19 -8.62 -17.33 -19.95
C GLY A 19 -8.39 -18.64 -20.71
N MET A 20 -7.14 -19.12 -20.73
CA MET A 20 -6.79 -20.40 -21.36
C MET A 20 -7.36 -21.63 -20.64
N GLY A 21 -7.93 -21.47 -19.44
CA GLY A 21 -8.55 -22.59 -18.70
C GLY A 21 -9.88 -23.05 -19.29
N ALA A 22 -10.50 -22.22 -20.13
CA ALA A 22 -11.70 -22.58 -20.89
C ALA A 22 -11.42 -23.61 -21.99
N LEU A 23 -10.16 -23.71 -22.46
CA LEU A 23 -9.76 -24.73 -23.44
C LEU A 23 -9.50 -26.04 -22.69
N PRO A 24 -10.23 -27.13 -22.96
CA PRO A 24 -10.01 -28.39 -22.23
C PRO A 24 -8.61 -28.96 -22.48
N ASN A 25 -8.02 -29.60 -21.47
CA ASN A 25 -6.81 -30.39 -21.66
C ASN A 25 -7.18 -31.70 -22.38
N PRO A 26 -6.62 -31.99 -23.58
CA PRO A 26 -6.95 -33.21 -24.31
C PRO A 26 -6.53 -34.50 -23.58
N LYS A 27 -5.60 -34.41 -22.61
CA LYS A 27 -5.09 -35.52 -21.81
C LYS A 27 -5.85 -35.74 -20.50
N ALA A 28 -6.73 -34.83 -20.09
CA ALA A 28 -7.45 -34.93 -18.82
C ALA A 28 -8.45 -36.11 -18.83
N ASP A 29 -8.65 -36.74 -17.67
CA ASP A 29 -9.69 -37.74 -17.51
C ASP A 29 -11.08 -37.11 -17.67
N LYS A 30 -11.78 -37.50 -18.74
CA LYS A 30 -13.11 -36.98 -19.06
C LYS A 30 -14.19 -37.50 -18.12
N ASN A 31 -13.92 -38.56 -17.36
CA ASN A 31 -14.84 -39.13 -16.39
C ASN A 31 -14.71 -38.48 -15.00
N ALA A 32 -13.60 -37.78 -14.74
CA ALA A 32 -13.43 -37.02 -13.52
C ALA A 32 -14.39 -35.82 -13.48
N PRO A 33 -14.90 -35.43 -12.31
CA PRO A 33 -15.75 -34.26 -12.19
C PRO A 33 -14.97 -32.99 -12.62
N PRO A 34 -15.64 -31.97 -13.20
CA PRO A 34 -14.95 -30.82 -13.81
C PRO A 34 -13.92 -30.10 -12.92
N HIS A 35 -14.16 -30.04 -11.61
CA HIS A 35 -13.27 -29.38 -10.65
C HIS A 35 -11.98 -30.17 -10.36
N GLU A 36 -11.93 -31.46 -10.68
CA GLU A 36 -10.76 -32.35 -10.57
C GLU A 36 -10.03 -32.54 -11.90
N GLN A 37 -10.64 -32.14 -13.03
CA GLN A 37 -10.00 -32.27 -14.35
C GLN A 37 -8.74 -31.40 -14.44
N GLU A 38 -7.63 -32.01 -14.85
CA GLU A 38 -6.38 -31.29 -15.11
C GLU A 38 -6.62 -30.16 -16.13
N PRO A 39 -6.17 -28.93 -15.83
CA PRO A 39 -6.37 -27.82 -16.73
C PRO A 39 -5.41 -27.85 -17.91
N ASN A 40 -5.68 -26.98 -18.90
CA ASN A 40 -4.75 -26.75 -19.99
C ASN A 40 -3.41 -26.23 -19.47
N GLU A 41 -2.30 -26.72 -20.04
CA GLU A 41 -0.92 -26.35 -19.66
C GLU A 41 -0.65 -24.84 -19.80
N CYS A 42 -1.42 -24.12 -20.64
CA CYS A 42 -1.31 -22.67 -20.82
C CYS A 42 -2.22 -21.85 -19.89
N TRP A 43 -3.04 -22.45 -19.03
CA TRP A 43 -4.02 -21.74 -18.20
C TRP A 43 -3.38 -20.64 -17.35
N GLN A 44 -2.26 -20.96 -16.69
CA GLN A 44 -1.52 -20.03 -15.84
C GLN A 44 -0.41 -19.25 -16.59
N LEU A 45 -0.29 -19.41 -17.91
CA LEU A 45 0.76 -18.76 -18.72
C LEU A 45 0.23 -17.58 -19.54
N PHE A 46 -1.03 -17.62 -19.98
CA PHE A 46 -1.63 -16.58 -20.81
C PHE A 46 -3.04 -16.21 -20.34
N ASN A 47 -3.19 -15.02 -19.78
CA ASN A 47 -4.40 -14.62 -19.05
C ASN A 47 -5.61 -14.36 -19.97
N TYR A 48 -5.38 -13.90 -21.20
CA TYR A 48 -6.47 -13.42 -22.04
C TYR A 48 -7.34 -14.54 -22.62
N GLY A 49 -6.72 -15.67 -23.02
CA GLY A 49 -7.42 -16.71 -23.77
C GLY A 49 -7.92 -16.20 -25.12
N PHE A 50 -9.20 -16.41 -25.42
CA PHE A 50 -9.83 -15.95 -26.65
C PHE A 50 -11.23 -15.36 -26.38
N GLY A 51 -11.61 -14.32 -27.12
CA GLY A 51 -12.89 -13.63 -26.96
C GLY A 51 -12.88 -12.58 -25.84
N PRO A 52 -14.04 -12.26 -25.23
CA PRO A 52 -14.13 -11.30 -24.14
C PRO A 52 -13.28 -11.71 -22.92
N HIS A 53 -12.39 -10.82 -22.49
CA HIS A 53 -11.59 -11.03 -21.28
C HIS A 53 -12.38 -10.59 -20.03
N HIS A 54 -12.87 -11.55 -19.27
CA HIS A 54 -13.89 -11.38 -18.25
C HIS A 54 -13.40 -11.66 -16.82
N ASP A 55 -12.11 -11.85 -16.60
CA ASP A 55 -11.60 -12.04 -15.24
C ASP A 55 -11.92 -10.85 -14.32
N GLY A 56 -11.92 -9.63 -14.89
CA GLY A 56 -12.22 -8.40 -14.16
C GLY A 56 -13.63 -8.33 -13.60
N ILE A 57 -14.62 -9.01 -14.19
CA ILE A 57 -16.00 -8.97 -13.67
C ILE A 57 -16.11 -9.72 -12.33
N PHE A 58 -15.15 -10.56 -11.97
CA PHE A 58 -15.11 -11.29 -10.69
C PHE A 58 -14.37 -10.54 -9.58
N SER A 59 -13.67 -9.44 -9.87
CA SER A 59 -12.95 -8.65 -8.87
C SER A 59 -13.85 -7.60 -8.23
N GLN A 60 -13.93 -7.56 -6.89
CA GLN A 60 -14.83 -6.66 -6.14
C GLN A 60 -16.29 -6.74 -6.63
N SER A 61 -16.79 -7.96 -6.81
CA SER A 61 -18.12 -8.23 -7.37
C SER A 61 -18.85 -9.33 -6.59
N ASN A 62 -20.11 -9.58 -6.95
CA ASN A 62 -20.96 -10.61 -6.36
C ASN A 62 -21.41 -11.68 -7.37
N ILE A 63 -20.81 -11.74 -8.56
CA ILE A 63 -21.32 -12.54 -9.69
C ILE A 63 -20.79 -13.98 -9.73
N GLY A 64 -19.97 -14.40 -8.76
CA GLY A 64 -19.45 -15.76 -8.69
C GLY A 64 -18.56 -15.99 -7.47
N ILE A 65 -18.31 -17.26 -7.16
CA ILE A 65 -17.43 -17.70 -6.07
C ILE A 65 -16.15 -18.27 -6.69
N VAL A 66 -15.03 -17.55 -6.54
CA VAL A 66 -13.72 -18.03 -7.03
C VAL A 66 -13.27 -19.23 -6.17
N THR A 67 -13.00 -20.37 -6.80
CA THR A 67 -12.54 -21.61 -6.15
C THR A 67 -11.06 -21.89 -6.38
N LYS A 68 -10.50 -21.42 -7.50
CA LYS A 68 -9.06 -21.50 -7.82
C LYS A 68 -8.61 -20.24 -8.54
N MET A 69 -7.35 -19.85 -8.36
CA MET A 69 -6.75 -18.71 -9.05
C MET A 69 -5.28 -18.98 -9.32
N GLY A 70 -4.84 -18.76 -10.56
CA GLY A 70 -3.43 -18.73 -10.91
C GLY A 70 -2.79 -17.40 -10.50
N VAL A 71 -1.60 -17.45 -9.92
CA VAL A 71 -0.82 -16.26 -9.54
C VAL A 71 0.60 -16.41 -10.04
N TRP A 72 1.13 -15.38 -10.70
CA TRP A 72 2.52 -15.37 -11.13
C TRP A 72 3.46 -15.11 -9.96
N LEU A 73 4.57 -15.85 -9.95
CA LEU A 73 5.63 -15.71 -8.97
C LEU A 73 6.85 -15.09 -9.63
N MET A 74 7.37 -14.01 -9.04
CA MET A 74 8.60 -13.39 -9.50
C MET A 74 9.77 -14.36 -9.25
N PRO A 75 10.58 -14.69 -10.27
CA PRO A 75 11.81 -15.44 -10.06
C PRO A 75 12.76 -14.72 -9.10
N ASN A 76 13.68 -15.45 -8.47
CA ASN A 76 14.72 -14.82 -7.65
C ASN A 76 15.49 -13.79 -8.49
N PRO A 77 15.51 -12.50 -8.09
CA PRO A 77 16.09 -11.44 -8.91
C PRO A 77 17.63 -11.43 -8.90
N GLY A 78 18.30 -12.34 -8.17
CA GLY A 78 19.76 -12.37 -8.08
C GLY A 78 20.36 -11.35 -7.11
N GLY A 79 19.52 -10.74 -6.26
CA GLY A 79 19.92 -9.78 -5.24
C GLY A 79 18.82 -8.76 -4.94
N SER A 80 18.85 -8.22 -3.72
CA SER A 80 17.97 -7.12 -3.32
C SER A 80 18.69 -6.16 -2.37
N GLN A 81 18.28 -4.89 -2.33
CA GLN A 81 18.71 -3.90 -1.35
C GLN A 81 17.52 -3.03 -0.97
N THR A 82 17.00 -3.22 0.24
CA THR A 82 16.02 -2.30 0.82
C THR A 82 16.72 -1.03 1.28
N TYR A 83 16.04 0.10 1.19
CA TYR A 83 16.52 1.38 1.66
C TYR A 83 15.37 2.21 2.26
N MET A 84 15.75 3.18 3.07
CA MET A 84 14.89 4.18 3.67
C MET A 84 15.45 5.57 3.38
N ILE A 85 14.55 6.52 3.09
CA ILE A 85 14.87 7.93 2.91
C ILE A 85 13.96 8.72 3.85
N THR A 86 14.53 9.56 4.70
CA THR A 86 13.76 10.40 5.62
C THR A 86 13.75 11.84 5.13
N PHE A 87 12.59 12.49 5.24
CA PHE A 87 12.38 13.90 4.88
C PHE A 87 11.91 14.66 6.11
N PRO A 88 12.66 15.69 6.56
CA PRO A 88 12.45 16.28 7.87
C PRO A 88 11.24 17.21 7.96
N ARG A 89 10.77 17.78 6.85
CA ARG A 89 9.66 18.75 6.88
C ARG A 89 8.38 18.16 6.30
N ASP A 90 7.25 18.60 6.85
CA ASP A 90 5.92 18.19 6.40
C ASP A 90 5.60 18.71 4.99
N ASP A 91 6.07 19.94 4.69
CA ASP A 91 5.90 20.66 3.42
C ASP A 91 6.77 20.13 2.26
N ASP A 92 7.63 19.15 2.52
CA ASP A 92 8.43 18.51 1.47
C ASP A 92 7.60 17.55 0.60
N LEU A 93 6.35 17.20 0.99
CA LEU A 93 5.52 16.20 0.30
C LEU A 93 5.42 16.44 -1.21
N ASN A 94 5.09 17.66 -1.62
CA ASN A 94 4.97 18.03 -3.03
C ASN A 94 6.27 17.69 -3.79
N ARG A 95 7.41 18.15 -3.26
CA ARG A 95 8.73 17.94 -3.86
C ARG A 95 9.14 16.47 -3.90
N ILE A 96 8.84 15.71 -2.85
CA ILE A 96 9.08 14.27 -2.78
C ILE A 96 8.37 13.57 -3.94
N VAL A 97 7.08 13.87 -4.13
CA VAL A 97 6.26 13.24 -5.17
C VAL A 97 6.71 13.64 -6.57
N GLU A 98 7.06 14.91 -6.79
CA GLU A 98 7.57 15.40 -8.08
C GLU A 98 8.91 14.75 -8.47
N ILE A 99 9.80 14.50 -7.51
CA ILE A 99 11.05 13.76 -7.74
C ILE A 99 10.77 12.28 -7.99
N MET A 100 9.84 11.70 -7.23
CA MET A 100 9.49 10.28 -7.33
C MET A 100 8.83 9.92 -8.66
N ARG A 101 7.99 10.81 -9.22
CA ARG A 101 7.22 10.58 -10.45
C ARG A 101 8.07 10.08 -11.64
N PRO A 102 9.10 10.81 -12.11
CA PRO A 102 9.90 10.35 -13.25
C PRO A 102 10.65 9.05 -12.93
N LEU A 103 11.16 8.89 -11.71
CA LEU A 103 11.87 7.67 -11.30
C LEU A 103 10.96 6.43 -11.32
N ARG A 104 9.69 6.61 -10.96
CA ARG A 104 8.70 5.54 -10.94
C ARG A 104 8.24 5.15 -12.34
N VAL A 105 7.93 6.13 -13.18
CA VAL A 105 7.48 5.90 -14.57
C VAL A 105 8.60 5.28 -15.42
N SER A 106 9.85 5.62 -15.17
CA SER A 106 11.02 5.07 -15.87
C SER A 106 11.55 3.76 -15.26
N MET A 107 10.83 3.15 -14.30
CA MET A 107 11.20 1.90 -13.64
C MET A 107 12.54 1.93 -12.89
N ILE A 108 13.04 3.11 -12.52
CA ILE A 108 14.19 3.25 -11.60
C ILE A 108 13.75 2.82 -10.19
N LEU A 109 12.55 3.22 -9.78
CA LEU A 109 11.86 2.65 -8.63
C LEU A 109 11.13 1.38 -9.10
N GLN A 110 11.72 0.22 -8.81
CA GLN A 110 11.32 -1.06 -9.40
C GLN A 110 10.08 -1.67 -8.73
N ASN A 111 10.00 -1.69 -7.40
CA ASN A 111 8.81 -2.15 -6.67
C ASN A 111 7.73 -1.07 -6.59
N VAL A 112 6.69 -1.33 -5.78
CA VAL A 112 5.77 -0.32 -5.28
C VAL A 112 6.39 0.24 -3.99
N PRO A 113 7.08 1.40 -4.04
CA PRO A 113 7.59 2.00 -2.83
C PRO A 113 6.45 2.61 -2.00
N LYS A 114 6.71 2.79 -0.71
CA LYS A 114 5.75 3.28 0.28
C LYS A 114 6.30 4.55 0.93
N LEU A 115 5.53 5.62 0.93
CA LEU A 115 5.83 6.87 1.62
C LEU A 115 4.89 7.01 2.81
N ASP A 116 5.41 6.85 4.01
CA ASP A 116 4.64 6.99 5.24
C ASP A 116 4.74 8.41 5.80
N ASN A 117 3.64 8.90 6.39
CA ASN A 117 3.76 9.97 7.36
C ASN A 117 4.40 9.44 8.66
N LEU A 118 4.92 10.35 9.49
CA LEU A 118 5.59 10.01 10.75
C LEU A 118 4.82 9.01 11.61
N LEU A 119 3.52 9.25 11.82
CA LEU A 119 2.74 8.48 12.79
C LEU A 119 2.53 7.03 12.38
N VAL A 120 2.52 6.69 11.09
CA VAL A 120 2.49 5.27 10.66
C VAL A 120 3.72 4.52 11.15
N SER A 121 4.91 5.12 11.03
CA SER A 121 6.15 4.50 11.52
C SER A 121 6.24 4.54 13.06
N ALA A 122 5.83 5.66 13.69
CA ALA A 122 5.84 5.77 15.16
C ALA A 122 4.87 4.79 15.83
N ALA A 123 3.68 4.58 15.28
CA ALA A 123 2.69 3.67 15.83
C ALA A 123 3.13 2.20 15.79
N MET A 124 4.07 1.85 14.90
CA MET A 124 4.70 0.52 14.94
C MET A 124 5.67 0.38 16.13
N GLU A 125 6.30 1.47 16.56
CA GLU A 125 7.26 1.48 17.68
C GLU A 125 6.57 1.52 19.05
N GLY A 126 5.40 2.15 19.15
CA GLY A 126 4.65 2.20 20.40
C GLY A 126 3.25 2.80 20.29
N ALA A 127 2.45 2.58 21.32
CA ALA A 127 1.14 3.20 21.46
C ALA A 127 1.24 4.72 21.69
N CYS A 128 0.17 5.47 21.42
CA CYS A 128 0.09 6.92 21.66
C CYS A 128 0.51 7.29 23.09
N SER A 129 0.06 6.50 24.08
CA SER A 129 0.37 6.68 25.51
C SER A 129 1.85 6.56 25.88
N SER A 130 2.67 5.94 25.01
CA SER A 130 4.13 5.87 25.20
C SER A 130 4.84 7.17 24.81
N TYR A 131 4.15 8.03 24.07
CA TYR A 131 4.61 9.36 23.70
C TYR A 131 3.99 10.39 24.64
N THR A 132 2.66 10.47 24.70
CA THR A 132 1.93 11.52 25.43
C THR A 132 0.87 10.94 26.35
N ASN A 133 0.63 11.60 27.48
CA ASN A 133 -0.53 11.32 28.35
C ASN A 133 -1.74 12.22 28.03
N SER A 134 -1.60 13.15 27.09
CA SER A 134 -2.70 14.01 26.65
C SER A 134 -3.71 13.21 25.83
N LYS A 135 -4.99 13.58 25.96
CA LYS A 135 -6.06 13.10 25.07
C LYS A 135 -6.31 14.06 23.90
N GLU A 136 -5.57 15.17 23.84
CA GLU A 136 -5.62 16.12 22.73
C GLU A 136 -4.86 15.57 21.53
N LEU A 137 -5.20 16.08 20.35
CA LEU A 137 -4.54 15.75 19.10
C LEU A 137 -3.05 16.13 19.12
N MET A 138 -2.25 15.38 18.35
CA MET A 138 -0.83 15.64 18.20
C MET A 138 -0.60 16.95 17.43
N THR A 139 -0.05 17.96 18.11
CA THR A 139 0.38 19.21 17.45
C THR A 139 1.63 18.99 16.60
N ASP A 140 1.89 19.88 15.63
CA ASP A 140 3.09 19.77 14.79
C ASP A 140 4.39 19.78 15.59
N ALA A 141 4.50 20.62 16.61
CA ALA A 141 5.68 20.65 17.50
C ALA A 141 5.89 19.30 18.21
N TYR A 142 4.80 18.60 18.55
CA TYR A 142 4.87 17.31 19.20
C TYR A 142 5.27 16.21 18.22
N LEU A 143 4.74 16.23 17.01
CA LEU A 143 5.14 15.36 15.92
C LEU A 143 6.63 15.54 15.58
N ASP A 144 7.13 16.78 15.53
CA ASP A 144 8.56 17.05 15.29
C ASP A 144 9.45 16.46 16.40
N ALA A 145 9.02 16.54 17.67
CA ALA A 145 9.72 15.92 18.79
C ALA A 145 9.73 14.38 18.72
N ILE A 146 8.63 13.75 18.26
CA ILE A 146 8.59 12.30 18.00
C ILE A 146 9.57 11.94 16.87
N ALA A 147 9.57 12.71 15.78
CA ALA A 147 10.46 12.48 14.64
C ALA A 147 11.94 12.54 15.08
N GLU A 148 12.32 13.55 15.87
CA GLU A 148 13.66 13.66 16.42
C GLU A 148 14.01 12.48 17.33
N LYS A 149 13.12 12.13 18.28
CA LYS A 149 13.33 11.01 19.22
C LYS A 149 13.55 9.67 18.52
N LEU A 150 12.82 9.40 17.44
CA LEU A 150 12.90 8.16 16.66
C LEU A 150 13.96 8.23 15.55
N GLY A 151 14.58 9.40 15.33
CA GLY A 151 15.48 9.63 14.21
C GLY A 151 14.80 9.42 12.85
N LEU A 152 13.52 9.78 12.75
CA LEU A 152 12.67 9.69 11.56
C LEU A 152 12.50 11.07 10.92
N GLY A 153 11.94 11.09 9.71
CA GLY A 153 11.40 12.30 9.10
C GLY A 153 9.91 12.47 9.40
N ARG A 154 9.37 13.64 9.05
CA ARG A 154 7.93 13.86 8.92
C ARG A 154 7.32 12.97 7.85
N TRP A 155 8.11 12.69 6.81
CA TRP A 155 7.83 11.68 5.81
C TRP A 155 8.99 10.67 5.71
N ASN A 156 8.64 9.40 5.54
CA ASN A 156 9.59 8.28 5.52
C ASN A 156 9.31 7.40 4.31
N PHE A 157 10.24 7.37 3.36
CA PHE A 157 10.11 6.64 2.11
C PHE A 157 10.90 5.33 2.13
N TYR A 158 10.22 4.25 1.77
CA TYR A 158 10.77 2.90 1.78
C TYR A 158 10.67 2.30 0.38
N GLY A 159 11.78 1.76 -0.10
CA GLY A 159 11.86 1.12 -1.41
C GLY A 159 12.87 0.00 -1.44
N CYS A 160 12.91 -0.74 -2.55
CA CYS A 160 13.86 -1.82 -2.75
C CYS A 160 14.38 -1.83 -4.18
N ILE A 161 15.67 -2.13 -4.32
CA ILE A 161 16.33 -2.32 -5.61
C ILE A 161 16.65 -3.81 -5.77
N TYR A 162 16.26 -4.39 -6.89
CA TYR A 162 16.41 -5.80 -7.22
C TYR A 162 17.37 -5.97 -8.40
N GLY A 163 18.16 -7.03 -8.35
CA GLY A 163 19.09 -7.39 -9.40
C GLY A 163 20.52 -7.63 -8.92
N PRO A 164 21.43 -7.91 -9.86
CA PRO A 164 22.85 -7.99 -9.61
C PRO A 164 23.41 -6.71 -8.96
N PRO A 165 24.52 -6.79 -8.20
CA PRO A 165 25.13 -5.64 -7.52
C PRO A 165 25.34 -4.42 -8.42
N GLU A 166 25.76 -4.60 -9.67
CA GLU A 166 26.08 -3.53 -10.62
C GLU A 166 24.84 -2.71 -11.00
N VAL A 167 23.71 -3.39 -11.19
CA VAL A 167 22.41 -2.75 -11.44
C VAL A 167 21.97 -1.99 -10.19
N ARG A 168 22.07 -2.64 -9.02
CA ARG A 168 21.65 -2.03 -7.74
C ARG A 168 22.45 -0.78 -7.42
N GLU A 169 23.76 -0.78 -7.66
CA GLU A 169 24.64 0.36 -7.43
C GLU A 169 24.27 1.57 -8.30
N VAL A 170 24.07 1.34 -9.61
CA VAL A 170 23.71 2.42 -10.55
C VAL A 170 22.34 3.01 -10.21
N LEU A 171 21.33 2.16 -9.96
CA LEU A 171 19.99 2.63 -9.59
C LEU A 171 20.02 3.39 -8.26
N TRP A 172 20.78 2.90 -7.27
CA TRP A 172 20.93 3.58 -5.99
C TRP A 172 21.57 4.97 -6.16
N LYS A 173 22.62 5.10 -6.97
CA LYS A 173 23.25 6.38 -7.27
C LYS A 173 22.25 7.39 -7.84
N VAL A 174 21.37 6.95 -8.74
CA VAL A 174 20.35 7.81 -9.34
C VAL A 174 19.27 8.20 -8.31
N ILE A 175 18.76 7.23 -7.54
CA ILE A 175 17.75 7.48 -6.49
C ILE A 175 18.29 8.46 -5.44
N LYS A 176 19.48 8.17 -4.90
CA LYS A 176 20.14 9.01 -3.90
C LYS A 176 20.41 10.41 -4.45
N GLY A 177 20.94 10.51 -5.68
CA GLY A 177 21.21 11.80 -6.33
C GLY A 177 19.96 12.66 -6.52
N ALA A 178 18.84 12.04 -6.90
CA ALA A 178 17.57 12.75 -7.10
C ALA A 178 17.00 13.28 -5.78
N PHE A 179 16.87 12.44 -4.75
CA PHE A 179 16.30 12.85 -3.47
C PHE A 179 17.23 13.74 -2.63
N SER A 180 18.54 13.77 -2.92
CA SER A 180 19.49 14.69 -2.25
C SER A 180 19.21 16.17 -2.55
N GLN A 181 18.31 16.47 -3.49
CA GLN A 181 17.85 17.84 -3.76
C GLN A 181 16.93 18.39 -2.66
N ILE A 182 16.39 17.54 -1.78
CA ILE A 182 15.54 17.96 -0.66
C ILE A 182 16.44 18.21 0.57
N LEU A 183 16.36 19.43 1.12
CA LEU A 183 17.22 19.84 2.22
C LEU A 183 16.93 19.03 3.48
N GLY A 184 17.97 18.40 4.03
CA GLY A 184 17.92 17.65 5.28
C GLY A 184 17.55 16.17 5.11
N THR A 185 17.40 15.70 3.86
CA THR A 185 17.20 14.28 3.56
C THR A 185 18.34 13.42 4.06
N LYS A 186 18.00 12.28 4.69
CA LYS A 186 18.97 11.24 5.09
C LYS A 186 18.59 9.91 4.46
N PHE A 187 19.60 9.07 4.26
CA PHE A 187 19.49 7.78 3.58
C PHE A 187 20.02 6.69 4.49
N TYR A 188 19.27 5.59 4.58
CA TYR A 188 19.61 4.47 5.44
C TYR A 188 19.40 3.16 4.70
N PHE A 189 20.29 2.21 4.95
CA PHE A 189 20.02 0.79 4.74
C PHE A 189 19.56 0.15 6.05
N PRO A 190 18.94 -1.05 6.00
CA PRO A 190 18.55 -1.77 7.21
C PRO A 190 19.71 -1.98 8.20
N GLU A 191 20.94 -2.09 7.69
CA GLU A 191 22.15 -2.27 8.51
C GLU A 191 22.49 -1.02 9.33
N ASP A 192 22.11 0.18 8.87
CA ASP A 192 22.32 1.45 9.57
C ASP A 192 21.31 1.65 10.73
N ARG A 193 20.18 0.94 10.69
CA ARG A 193 19.07 1.07 11.65
C ARG A 193 18.55 -0.31 12.11
N PRO A 194 19.37 -1.11 12.83
CA PRO A 194 19.03 -2.49 13.19
C PRO A 194 17.82 -2.62 14.13
N HIS A 195 17.47 -1.54 14.85
CA HIS A 195 16.35 -1.50 15.80
C HIS A 195 15.11 -0.79 15.25
N ASP A 196 15.13 -0.30 14.01
CA ASP A 196 13.98 0.35 13.38
C ASP A 196 13.00 -0.71 12.88
N LYS A 197 11.88 -0.86 13.58
CA LYS A 197 10.94 -1.95 13.37
C LYS A 197 10.27 -1.86 12.01
N ALA A 198 9.97 -0.66 11.52
CA ALA A 198 9.36 -0.44 10.21
C ALA A 198 10.32 -0.86 9.09
N LEU A 199 11.58 -0.39 9.12
CA LEU A 199 12.58 -0.74 8.11
C LEU A 199 12.92 -2.23 8.12
N GLN A 200 13.14 -2.83 9.30
CA GLN A 200 13.44 -4.27 9.38
C GLN A 200 12.29 -5.15 8.91
N THR A 201 11.04 -4.79 9.25
CA THR A 201 9.85 -5.50 8.76
C THR A 201 9.77 -5.40 7.24
N ARG A 202 9.96 -4.20 6.69
CA ARG A 202 9.83 -3.96 5.24
C ARG A 202 10.94 -4.57 4.42
N LYS A 203 12.15 -4.71 4.98
CA LYS A 203 13.24 -5.50 4.37
C LYS A 203 12.78 -6.90 3.97
N ASN A 204 11.95 -7.52 4.80
CA ASN A 204 11.37 -8.84 4.55
C ASN A 204 10.15 -8.77 3.63
N THR A 205 9.25 -7.80 3.84
CA THR A 205 8.03 -7.63 3.04
C THR A 205 8.32 -7.45 1.56
N VAL A 206 9.30 -6.61 1.20
CA VAL A 206 9.62 -6.31 -0.20
C VAL A 206 10.28 -7.47 -0.95
N VAL A 207 10.67 -8.55 -0.26
CA VAL A 207 11.16 -9.80 -0.87
C VAL A 207 10.17 -10.96 -0.70
N GLY A 208 8.92 -10.68 -0.31
CA GLY A 208 7.85 -11.67 -0.22
C GLY A 208 7.86 -12.51 1.06
N ILE A 209 8.58 -12.10 2.11
CA ILE A 209 8.54 -12.75 3.42
C ILE A 209 7.38 -12.12 4.22
N PRO A 210 6.33 -12.88 4.58
CA PRO A 210 5.17 -12.35 5.28
C PRO A 210 5.50 -12.02 6.74
N SER A 211 4.74 -11.08 7.31
CA SER A 211 4.80 -10.73 8.73
C SER A 211 3.45 -10.19 9.21
N ILE A 212 3.24 -10.23 10.53
CA ILE A 212 2.12 -9.58 11.22
C ILE A 212 2.57 -8.34 12.02
N THR A 213 3.85 -7.97 11.97
CA THR A 213 4.42 -6.84 12.75
C THR A 213 3.76 -5.50 12.41
N GLU A 214 3.34 -5.29 11.16
CA GLU A 214 2.58 -4.08 10.82
C GLU A 214 1.17 -4.08 11.44
N LEU A 215 0.71 -5.06 12.23
CA LEU A 215 -0.53 -4.90 13.01
C LEU A 215 -0.33 -4.01 14.26
N ASP A 216 0.91 -3.75 14.65
CA ASP A 216 1.20 -3.01 15.89
C ASP A 216 0.70 -1.56 15.85
N TRP A 217 0.63 -0.91 14.67
CA TRP A 217 0.08 0.45 14.57
C TRP A 217 -1.41 0.52 14.92
N VAL A 218 -2.15 -0.58 14.80
CA VAL A 218 -3.56 -0.63 15.24
C VAL A 218 -3.66 -0.41 16.75
N SER A 219 -2.61 -0.76 17.50
CA SER A 219 -2.54 -0.57 18.95
C SER A 219 -2.12 0.86 19.36
N TRP A 220 -2.15 1.83 18.44
CA TRP A 220 -1.95 3.25 18.74
C TRP A 220 -2.90 3.74 19.85
N LEU A 221 -4.16 3.28 19.79
CA LEU A 221 -5.20 3.54 20.79
C LEU A 221 -5.55 2.25 21.54
N PRO A 222 -6.07 2.35 22.78
CA PRO A 222 -6.71 1.23 23.47
C PRO A 222 -7.82 0.62 22.61
N ASN A 223 -7.95 -0.72 22.64
CA ASN A 223 -8.94 -1.47 21.86
C ASN A 223 -9.01 -1.06 20.38
N GLY A 224 -7.85 -0.78 19.78
CA GLY A 224 -7.76 -0.22 18.44
C GLY A 224 -8.55 -0.99 17.38
N GLY A 225 -9.43 -0.27 16.70
CA GLY A 225 -10.00 -0.60 15.40
C GLY A 225 -9.44 0.34 14.35
N HIS A 226 -9.49 -0.09 13.08
CA HIS A 226 -9.09 0.75 11.96
C HIS A 226 -10.16 0.76 10.87
N LEU A 227 -10.23 1.88 10.17
CA LEU A 227 -11.01 2.06 8.96
C LEU A 227 -10.12 2.72 7.91
N PHE A 228 -10.07 2.15 6.70
CA PHE A 228 -9.29 2.71 5.62
C PHE A 228 -10.16 3.59 4.73
N PHE A 229 -9.73 4.84 4.55
CA PHE A 229 -10.16 5.68 3.44
C PHE A 229 -9.02 5.72 2.41
N ALA A 230 -9.29 5.26 1.19
CA ALA A 230 -8.23 4.90 0.23
C ALA A 230 -8.38 5.58 -1.15
N PRO A 231 -8.45 6.92 -1.25
CA PRO A 231 -8.54 7.60 -2.55
C PRO A 231 -7.31 7.34 -3.43
N ILE A 232 -7.53 7.43 -4.74
CA ILE A 232 -6.46 7.45 -5.74
C ILE A 232 -6.08 8.90 -6.02
N ALA A 233 -4.80 9.21 -5.88
CA ALA A 233 -4.21 10.47 -6.33
C ALA A 233 -3.47 10.27 -7.65
N LYS A 234 -3.36 11.34 -8.44
CA LYS A 234 -2.37 11.37 -9.51
C LYS A 234 -0.98 11.31 -8.87
N LEU A 235 -0.03 10.73 -9.59
CA LEU A 235 1.37 10.78 -9.20
C LEU A 235 1.94 12.18 -9.49
N THR A 236 1.48 13.21 -8.77
CA THR A 236 1.91 14.62 -8.88
C THR A 236 1.90 15.26 -7.50
N GLY A 237 2.81 16.20 -7.25
CA GLY A 237 2.93 16.89 -5.96
C GLY A 237 1.62 17.55 -5.53
N ASP A 238 1.03 18.36 -6.41
CA ASP A 238 -0.18 19.14 -6.11
C ASP A 238 -1.38 18.25 -5.73
N ASP A 239 -1.64 17.14 -6.46
CA ASP A 239 -2.73 16.22 -6.12
C ASP A 239 -2.45 15.47 -4.80
N ALA A 240 -1.19 15.10 -4.52
CA ALA A 240 -0.85 14.42 -3.27
C ALA A 240 -0.99 15.34 -2.06
N GLU A 241 -0.50 16.58 -2.18
CA GLU A 241 -0.59 17.62 -1.16
C GLU A 241 -2.05 18.01 -0.89
N ALA A 242 -2.84 18.27 -1.93
CA ALA A 242 -4.26 18.59 -1.77
C ALA A 242 -5.06 17.46 -1.09
N GLN A 243 -4.76 16.19 -1.39
CA GLN A 243 -5.38 15.06 -0.70
C GLN A 243 -4.93 14.95 0.75
N TYR A 244 -3.63 15.11 1.01
CA TYR A 244 -3.08 15.11 2.36
C TYR A 244 -3.70 16.21 3.23
N GLU A 245 -3.69 17.47 2.76
CA GLU A 245 -4.25 18.60 3.50
C GLU A 245 -5.73 18.40 3.84
N LEU A 246 -6.54 17.95 2.87
CA LEU A 246 -7.95 17.70 3.10
C LEU A 246 -8.16 16.64 4.17
N THR A 247 -7.51 15.49 4.00
CA THR A 247 -7.71 14.32 4.86
C THR A 247 -7.15 14.56 6.26
N ARG A 248 -6.01 15.23 6.39
CA ARG A 248 -5.46 15.66 7.68
C ARG A 248 -6.41 16.59 8.41
N ARG A 249 -6.82 17.69 7.76
CA ARG A 249 -7.74 18.67 8.36
C ARG A 249 -9.03 18.03 8.82
N ARG A 250 -9.68 17.20 7.99
CA ARG A 250 -10.94 16.54 8.35
C ARG A 250 -10.76 15.52 9.47
N SER A 251 -9.67 14.76 9.48
CA SER A 251 -9.37 13.84 10.60
C SER A 251 -9.26 14.61 11.92
N GLU A 252 -8.50 15.71 11.92
CA GLU A 252 -8.30 16.55 13.11
C GLU A 252 -9.61 17.23 13.57
N GLU A 253 -10.43 17.75 12.65
CA GLU A 253 -11.76 18.32 12.97
C GLU A 253 -12.70 17.29 13.64
N PHE A 254 -12.56 16.01 13.30
CA PHE A 254 -13.32 14.90 13.89
C PHE A 254 -12.66 14.30 15.15
N GLY A 255 -11.52 14.84 15.58
CA GLY A 255 -10.80 14.40 16.78
C GLY A 255 -9.94 13.15 16.57
N PHE A 256 -9.41 12.93 15.36
CA PHE A 256 -8.48 11.84 15.06
C PHE A 256 -7.12 12.38 14.63
N ASP A 257 -6.04 11.78 15.16
CA ASP A 257 -4.70 12.00 14.63
C ASP A 257 -4.63 11.49 13.18
N PHE A 258 -3.95 12.24 12.31
CA PHE A 258 -3.77 11.80 10.93
C PHE A 258 -2.66 10.74 10.83
N LEU A 259 -3.03 9.53 10.40
CA LEU A 259 -2.11 8.49 9.95
C LEU A 259 -2.37 8.20 8.49
N GLY A 260 -1.32 8.20 7.67
CA GLY A 260 -1.47 7.99 6.25
C GLY A 260 -0.20 7.50 5.57
N ALA A 261 -0.40 6.72 4.51
CA ALA A 261 0.68 6.26 3.65
C ALA A 261 0.28 6.37 2.18
N PHE A 262 1.26 6.69 1.34
CA PHE A 262 1.13 6.69 -0.11
C PHE A 262 1.81 5.45 -0.68
N LEU A 263 1.04 4.58 -1.35
CA LEU A 263 1.55 3.45 -2.12
C LEU A 263 1.67 3.83 -3.59
N VAL A 264 2.87 3.75 -4.12
CA VAL A 264 3.22 4.46 -5.36
C VAL A 264 3.17 3.49 -6.55
N GLY A 265 2.03 3.51 -7.25
CA GLY A 265 1.87 2.84 -8.53
C GLY A 265 2.67 3.49 -9.65
N VAL A 266 2.56 2.98 -10.87
CA VAL A 266 3.36 3.49 -12.00
C VAL A 266 2.96 4.93 -12.38
N ARG A 267 1.67 5.27 -12.29
CA ARG A 267 1.10 6.56 -12.72
C ARG A 267 0.08 7.14 -11.74
N GLU A 268 -0.09 6.47 -10.62
CA GLU A 268 -1.08 6.80 -9.60
C GLU A 268 -0.47 6.55 -8.22
N ILE A 269 -1.13 7.08 -7.21
CA ILE A 269 -0.83 6.80 -5.82
C ILE A 269 -2.12 6.32 -5.17
N HIS A 270 -2.08 5.18 -4.49
CA HIS A 270 -3.10 4.82 -3.51
C HIS A 270 -2.75 5.53 -2.20
N HIS A 271 -3.52 6.55 -1.84
CA HIS A 271 -3.36 7.26 -0.58
C HIS A 271 -4.23 6.57 0.48
N ILE A 272 -3.59 5.85 1.40
CA ILE A 272 -4.27 5.10 2.45
C ILE A 272 -4.27 5.93 3.72
N VAL A 273 -5.43 6.49 4.06
CA VAL A 273 -5.68 7.16 5.34
C VAL A 273 -6.18 6.13 6.34
N CYS A 274 -5.47 6.01 7.45
CA CYS A 274 -5.73 5.06 8.52
C CYS A 274 -6.50 5.75 9.65
N ILE A 275 -7.83 5.67 9.64
CA ILE A 275 -8.67 6.19 10.72
C ILE A 275 -8.64 5.18 11.86
N LEU A 276 -7.90 5.50 12.92
CA LEU A 276 -7.81 4.69 14.12
C LEU A 276 -8.82 5.14 15.18
N PHE A 277 -9.48 4.19 15.82
CA PHE A 277 -10.46 4.48 16.85
C PHE A 277 -10.47 3.41 17.95
N ASP A 278 -10.87 3.78 19.16
CA ASP A 278 -11.22 2.79 20.19
C ASP A 278 -12.55 2.16 19.81
N ARG A 279 -12.54 0.85 19.54
CA ARG A 279 -13.75 0.15 19.09
C ARG A 279 -14.77 -0.08 20.19
N GLU A 280 -14.44 0.14 21.45
CA GLU A 280 -15.37 0.08 22.59
C GLU A 280 -16.03 1.44 22.86
N ASP A 281 -15.53 2.54 22.27
CA ASP A 281 -16.13 3.87 22.38
C ASP A 281 -17.22 4.07 21.29
N PRO A 282 -18.51 4.08 21.64
CA PRO A 282 -19.60 4.25 20.67
C PRO A 282 -19.60 5.62 19.97
N GLU A 283 -19.16 6.68 20.64
CA GLU A 283 -19.12 8.02 20.05
C GLU A 283 -17.96 8.12 19.06
N MET A 284 -16.79 7.56 19.39
CA MET A 284 -15.64 7.54 18.49
C MET A 284 -15.93 6.72 17.22
N ARG A 285 -16.59 5.56 17.34
CA ARG A 285 -17.07 4.80 16.18
C ARG A 285 -18.02 5.63 15.30
N THR A 286 -18.95 6.35 15.91
CA THR A 286 -19.91 7.19 15.17
C THR A 286 -19.17 8.29 14.40
N ARG A 287 -18.25 9.01 15.05
CA ARG A 287 -17.42 10.03 14.39
C ARG A 287 -16.54 9.44 13.27
N ALA A 288 -15.97 8.26 13.44
CA ALA A 288 -15.16 7.60 12.40
C ALA A 288 -16.01 7.26 11.17
N HIS A 289 -17.24 6.78 11.37
CA HIS A 289 -18.20 6.51 10.30
C HIS A 289 -18.66 7.79 9.58
N GLU A 290 -18.89 8.88 10.31
CA GLU A 290 -19.26 10.17 9.75
C GLU A 290 -18.10 10.80 8.96
N LEU A 291 -16.88 10.73 9.50
CA LEU A 291 -15.67 11.18 8.85
C LEU A 291 -15.46 10.48 7.50
N ILE A 292 -15.56 9.14 7.46
CA ILE A 292 -15.35 8.45 6.18
C ILE A 292 -16.41 8.86 5.15
N LYS A 293 -17.69 9.02 5.54
CA LYS A 293 -18.75 9.47 4.62
C LYS A 293 -18.46 10.86 4.06
N LEU A 294 -18.00 11.78 4.92
CA LEU A 294 -17.60 13.12 4.51
C LEU A 294 -16.43 13.08 3.53
N LEU A 295 -15.37 12.34 3.86
CA LEU A 295 -14.18 12.20 3.02
C LEU A 295 -14.51 11.63 1.64
N ILE A 296 -15.43 10.65 1.56
CA ILE A 296 -15.91 10.10 0.30
C ILE A 296 -16.58 11.16 -0.56
N GLN A 297 -17.49 11.94 0.04
CA GLN A 297 -18.19 13.00 -0.68
C GLN A 297 -17.21 14.09 -1.15
N GLU A 298 -16.33 14.57 -0.28
CA GLU A 298 -15.40 15.64 -0.64
C GLU A 298 -14.34 15.23 -1.66
N ALA A 299 -13.94 13.95 -1.65
CA ALA A 299 -13.09 13.36 -2.67
C ALA A 299 -13.81 13.26 -4.01
N ALA A 300 -15.07 12.81 -4.01
CA ALA A 300 -15.89 12.76 -5.22
C ALA A 300 -16.09 14.15 -5.85
N ASP A 301 -16.33 15.19 -5.03
CA ASP A 301 -16.48 16.58 -5.47
C ASP A 301 -15.20 17.14 -6.13
N ARG A 302 -14.05 16.51 -5.87
CA ARG A 302 -12.73 16.85 -6.44
C ARG A 302 -12.28 15.91 -7.55
N GLY A 303 -13.10 14.91 -7.90
CA GLY A 303 -12.78 13.91 -8.92
C GLY A 303 -11.74 12.87 -8.48
N TRP A 304 -11.47 12.73 -7.18
CA TRP A 304 -10.63 11.67 -6.67
C TRP A 304 -11.42 10.38 -6.54
N VAL A 305 -10.96 9.34 -7.22
CA VAL A 305 -11.61 8.04 -7.21
C VAL A 305 -11.36 7.39 -5.85
N VAL A 306 -12.43 7.04 -5.14
CA VAL A 306 -12.34 6.20 -3.96
C VAL A 306 -12.87 4.81 -4.36
N PRO A 307 -12.02 3.78 -4.41
CA PRO A 307 -12.43 2.40 -4.68
C PRO A 307 -13.09 1.85 -3.41
N ILE A 308 -14.39 2.10 -3.26
CA ILE A 308 -15.18 1.63 -2.12
C ILE A 308 -16.28 0.71 -2.62
N TRP A 309 -16.48 -0.34 -1.82
CA TRP A 309 -17.64 -1.20 -1.75
C TRP A 309 -18.92 -0.36 -1.76
N ARG A 310 -19.68 -0.42 -2.85
CA ARG A 310 -21.10 -0.03 -2.88
C ARG A 310 -21.97 -1.20 -2.45
#